data_AF-A0A662UIH9-F1
#
_entry.id   AF-A0A662UIH9-F1
#
_cell.length_a   1.000
_cell.length_b   1.000
_cell.length_c   1.000
_cell.angle_alpha   90.00
_cell.angle_beta   90.00
_cell.angle_gamma   90.00
#
_symmetry.space_group_name_H-M   'P 1'
#
loop_
_entity.id
_entity.type
_entity.pdbx_description
1 polymer ?
#
loop_
_entity_poly.entity_id
_entity_poly.type
_entity_poly.pdbx_seq_one_letter_code
_entity_poly.pdbx_strand_id
1 'polypeptide(L)'
;MSEEVKYVIRVGDKEIEINEETLKIIREYLHTPMPLEQLAEKLGLDSWDEAYEFVKKVPAWIIWTPPSLWKYRVEWIQRKQEK
;
A
#
# COMPACT_ATOMS: atom_id res chain seq x y z
N MET A 1 -19.56 -14.47 -9.20
CA MET A 1 -19.00 -13.10 -9.16
C MET A 1 -17.65 -13.23 -8.52
N SER A 2 -16.57 -13.04 -9.27
CA SER A 2 -15.22 -13.20 -8.75
C SER A 2 -14.94 -12.06 -7.78
N GLU A 3 -14.81 -12.34 -6.49
CA GLU A 3 -14.34 -11.35 -5.53
C GLU A 3 -12.88 -11.01 -5.90
N GLU A 4 -12.62 -9.77 -6.31
CA GLU A 4 -11.27 -9.29 -6.53
C GLU A 4 -10.54 -9.30 -5.19
N VAL A 5 -9.62 -10.25 -5.00
CA VAL A 5 -8.78 -10.29 -3.80
C VAL A 5 -7.89 -9.05 -3.80
N LYS A 6 -8.14 -8.17 -2.83
CA LYS A 6 -7.37 -6.96 -2.62
C LYS A 6 -6.44 -7.14 -1.43
N TYR A 7 -5.22 -6.62 -1.55
CA TYR A 7 -4.33 -6.52 -0.40
C TYR A 7 -4.57 -5.18 0.27
N VAL A 8 -4.94 -5.20 1.55
CA VAL A 8 -5.32 -4.01 2.31
C VAL A 8 -4.48 -3.90 3.56
N ILE A 9 -4.00 -2.70 3.85
CA ILE A 9 -3.37 -2.37 5.14
C ILE A 9 -4.35 -1.53 5.94
N ARG A 10 -4.65 -1.98 7.15
CA ARG A 10 -5.54 -1.28 8.08
C ARG A 10 -4.76 -0.37 9.01
N VAL A 11 -5.19 0.88 9.11
CA VAL A 11 -4.62 1.90 10.00
C VAL A 11 -5.79 2.58 10.71
N GLY A 12 -5.90 2.38 12.03
CA GLY A 12 -7.09 2.77 12.77
C GLY A 12 -8.35 2.10 12.18
N ASP A 13 -9.32 2.93 11.82
CA ASP A 13 -10.57 2.61 11.15
C ASP A 13 -10.49 2.69 9.61
N LYS A 14 -9.33 3.10 9.05
CA LYS A 14 -9.12 3.24 7.61
C LYS A 14 -8.52 1.98 6.99
N GLU A 15 -8.97 1.70 5.78
CA GLU A 15 -8.49 0.61 4.93
C GLU A 15 -7.78 1.19 3.71
N ILE A 16 -6.48 0.93 3.59
CA ILE A 16 -5.69 1.37 2.43
C ILE A 16 -5.44 0.17 1.55
N GLU A 17 -6.09 0.16 0.39
CA GLU A 17 -5.80 -0.79 -0.67
C GLU A 17 -4.40 -0.53 -1.24
N ILE A 18 -3.57 -1.55 -1.25
CA ILE A 18 -2.31 -1.52 -1.98
C ILE A 18 -2.64 -1.78 -3.45
N ASN A 19 -2.48 -0.75 -4.26
CA ASN A 19 -2.63 -0.76 -5.71
C ASN A 19 -1.45 -0.01 -6.36
N GLU A 20 -1.47 0.17 -7.69
CA GLU A 20 -0.39 0.86 -8.39
C GLU A 20 -0.20 2.32 -7.94
N GLU A 21 -1.28 3.02 -7.63
CA GLU A 21 -1.24 4.42 -7.18
C GLU A 21 -0.66 4.53 -5.78
N THR A 22 -1.14 3.72 -4.85
CA THR A 22 -0.60 3.63 -3.48
C THR A 22 0.89 3.31 -3.50
N LEU A 23 1.33 2.39 -4.37
CA LEU A 23 2.75 2.07 -4.52
C LEU A 23 3.57 3.23 -5.09
N LYS A 24 3.02 4.03 -6.00
CA LYS A 24 3.69 5.24 -6.50
C LYS A 24 3.89 6.24 -5.37
N ILE A 25 2.87 6.48 -4.55
CA ILE A 25 2.94 7.38 -3.38
C ILE A 25 3.99 6.88 -2.39
N ILE A 26 4.00 5.59 -2.05
CA ILE A 26 5.00 4.99 -1.15
C ILE A 26 6.41 5.17 -1.72
N ARG A 27 6.62 4.91 -3.01
CA ARG A 27 7.95 5.07 -3.64
C ARG A 27 8.38 6.52 -3.67
N GLU A 28 7.47 7.45 -3.95
CA GLU A 28 7.76 8.88 -3.89
C GLU A 28 8.21 9.26 -2.47
N TYR A 29 7.49 8.83 -1.44
CA TYR A 29 7.86 9.04 -0.05
C TYR A 29 9.27 8.51 0.29
N LEU A 30 9.62 7.31 -0.18
CA LEU A 30 10.92 6.70 0.09
C LEU A 30 12.10 7.34 -0.66
N HIS A 31 11.84 7.96 -1.81
CA HIS A 31 12.89 8.49 -2.69
C HIS A 31 12.97 10.02 -2.71
N THR A 32 12.10 10.70 -1.98
CA THR A 32 12.06 12.16 -1.87
C THR A 32 12.03 12.58 -0.40
N PRO A 33 12.40 13.81 -0.04
CA PRO A 33 12.28 14.32 1.32
C PRO A 33 10.83 14.69 1.67
N MET A 34 9.89 13.78 1.40
CA MET A 34 8.47 13.95 1.68
C MET A 34 8.19 13.79 3.18
N PRO A 35 7.54 14.76 3.84
CA PRO A 35 7.14 14.64 5.24
C PRO A 35 5.96 13.68 5.42
N LEU A 36 5.78 13.15 6.64
CA LEU A 36 4.70 12.20 6.95
C LEU A 36 3.31 12.83 6.82
N GLU A 37 3.18 14.12 7.08
CA GLU A 37 1.96 14.90 6.88
C GLU A 37 1.52 14.88 5.42
N GLN A 38 2.48 15.05 4.49
CA GLN A 38 2.20 14.98 3.06
C GLN A 38 1.89 13.55 2.61
N LEU A 39 2.56 12.55 3.18
CA LEU A 39 2.21 11.15 2.94
C LEU A 39 0.78 10.84 3.40
N ALA A 40 0.40 11.33 4.59
CA ALA A 40 -0.94 11.16 5.13
C ALA A 40 -1.99 11.74 4.19
N GLU A 41 -1.80 12.99 3.75
CA GLU A 41 -2.68 13.68 2.80
C GLU A 41 -2.85 12.88 1.50
N LYS A 42 -1.74 12.40 0.91
CA LYS A 42 -1.78 11.61 -0.33
C LYS A 42 -2.47 10.26 -0.16
N LEU A 43 -2.40 9.64 1.03
CA LEU A 43 -3.02 8.36 1.33
C LEU A 43 -4.45 8.49 1.90
N GLY A 44 -4.96 9.71 2.08
CA GLY A 44 -6.26 9.96 2.70
C GLY A 44 -6.30 9.62 4.20
N LEU A 45 -5.16 9.71 4.89
CA LEU A 45 -5.02 9.53 6.33
C LEU A 45 -5.23 10.88 7.06
N ASP A 46 -5.69 10.84 8.31
CA ASP A 46 -6.08 12.06 9.05
C ASP A 46 -4.90 12.73 9.76
N SER A 47 -3.80 12.01 9.97
CA SER A 47 -2.66 12.50 10.73
C SER A 47 -1.33 11.89 10.29
N TRP A 48 -0.23 12.57 10.66
CA TRP A 48 1.12 12.05 10.45
C TRP A 48 1.37 10.76 11.24
N ASP A 49 0.73 10.60 12.41
CA ASP A 49 0.79 9.38 13.23
C ASP A 49 0.21 8.18 12.46
N GLU A 50 -0.92 8.35 11.78
CA GLU A 50 -1.50 7.30 10.93
C GLU A 50 -0.58 6.94 9.76
N ALA A 51 0.03 7.93 9.10
CA ALA A 51 1.00 7.67 8.05
C ALA A 51 2.23 6.90 8.56
N TYR A 52 2.68 7.21 9.77
CA TYR A 52 3.76 6.47 10.41
C TYR A 52 3.37 5.01 10.71
N GLU A 53 2.17 4.78 11.25
CA GLU A 53 1.64 3.43 11.49
C GLU A 53 1.44 2.65 10.20
N PHE A 54 1.01 3.31 9.11
CA PHE A 54 0.94 2.72 7.79
C PHE A 54 2.31 2.21 7.35
N VAL A 55 3.34 3.07 7.38
CA VAL A 55 4.71 2.71 6.95
C VAL A 55 5.25 1.51 7.72
N LYS A 56 5.02 1.43 9.04
CA LYS A 56 5.42 0.27 9.85
C LYS A 56 4.75 -1.04 9.42
N LYS A 57 3.49 -0.96 9.00
CA LYS A 57 2.69 -2.13 8.61
C LYS A 57 2.97 -2.58 7.18
N VAL A 58 3.52 -1.72 6.32
CA VAL A 58 3.90 -2.06 4.96
C VAL A 58 5.07 -3.05 4.99
N PRO A 59 4.89 -4.30 4.52
CA PRO A 59 5.99 -5.24 4.42
C PRO A 59 7.03 -4.77 3.39
N ALA A 60 8.31 -5.02 3.68
CA ALA A 60 9.41 -4.62 2.79
C ALA A 60 9.24 -5.14 1.35
N TRP A 61 8.70 -6.36 1.15
CA TRP A 61 8.49 -6.91 -0.19
C TRP A 61 7.49 -6.12 -1.05
N ILE A 62 6.56 -5.38 -0.43
CA ILE A 62 5.64 -4.49 -1.14
C ILE A 62 6.40 -3.31 -1.73
N ILE A 63 7.30 -2.71 -0.94
CA ILE A 63 8.16 -1.60 -1.37
C ILE A 63 9.02 -1.97 -2.56
N TRP A 64 9.56 -3.19 -2.58
CA TRP A 64 10.38 -3.71 -3.68
C TRP A 64 9.56 -4.07 -4.93
N THR A 65 8.23 -4.04 -4.87
CA THR A 65 7.39 -4.37 -6.03
C THR A 65 7.22 -3.12 -6.91
N PRO A 66 7.64 -3.16 -8.19
CA PRO A 66 7.35 -2.07 -9.11
C PRO A 66 5.83 -1.87 -9.24
N PRO A 67 5.31 -0.63 -9.23
CA PRO A 67 3.87 -0.38 -9.29
C PRO A 67 3.19 -1.09 -10.47
N SER A 68 3.79 -1.04 -11.66
CA SER A 68 3.26 -1.69 -12.88
C SER A 68 3.21 -3.22 -12.81
N LEU A 69 3.89 -3.84 -11.84
CA LEU A 69 3.90 -5.29 -11.64
C LEU A 69 2.92 -5.74 -10.55
N TRP A 70 2.21 -4.80 -9.90
CA TRP A 70 1.35 -5.13 -8.78
C TRP A 70 0.20 -6.06 -9.16
N LYS A 71 -0.43 -5.84 -10.32
CA LYS A 71 -1.51 -6.70 -10.82
C LYS A 71 -1.07 -8.18 -10.90
N TYR A 72 0.10 -8.45 -11.48
CA TYR A 72 0.65 -9.81 -11.55
C TYR A 72 0.96 -10.39 -10.17
N ARG A 73 1.33 -9.55 -9.21
CA ARG A 73 1.57 -9.97 -7.82
C ARG A 73 0.28 -10.41 -7.14
N VAL A 74 -0.80 -9.64 -7.31
CA VAL A 74 -2.13 -9.97 -6.79
C VAL A 74 -2.62 -11.30 -7.39
N GLU A 75 -2.49 -11.47 -8.71
CA GLU A 75 -2.84 -12.74 -9.39
C GLU A 75 -2.03 -13.93 -8.84
N TRP A 76 -0.75 -13.75 -8.53
CA TRP A 76 0.07 -14.80 -7.93
C TRP A 76 -0.36 -15.16 -6.51
N ILE A 77 -0.73 -14.17 -5.69
CA ILE A 77 -1.24 -14.39 -4.33
C ILE A 77 -2.56 -15.16 -4.39
N GLN A 78 -3.47 -14.78 -5.28
CA GLN A 78 -4.75 -15.47 -5.50
C GLN A 78 -4.55 -16.96 -5.80
N ARG A 79 -3.71 -17.28 -6.79
CA ARG A 79 -3.42 -18.68 -7.18
C ARG A 79 -2.81 -19.52 -6.05
N LYS A 80 -2.15 -18.89 -5.08
CA LYS A 80 -1.61 -19.58 -3.90
C LYS A 80 -2.65 -19.87 -2.83
N GLN A 81 -3.67 -19.02 -2.70
CA GLN A 81 -4.75 -19.19 -1.72
C GLN A 81 -5.77 -20.24 -2.18
N GLU A 82 -5.85 -20.51 -3.48
CA GLU A 82 -6.71 -21.55 -4.07
C GLU A 82 -6.14 -22.98 -3.98
N LYS A 83 -4.91 -23.15 -3.44
CA LYS A 83 -4.23 -24.45 -3.26
C LYS A 83 -4.09 -24.79 -1.79
#